data_AF-A0A2M7G6X0-F1
#
_entry.id   AF-A0A2M7G6X0-F1
#
_cell.length_a   1.000
_cell.length_b   1.000
_cell.length_c   1.000
_cell.angle_alpha   90.00
_cell.angle_beta   90.00
_cell.angle_gamma   90.00
#
_symmetry.space_group_name_H-M   'P 1'
#
loop_
_entity.id
_entity.type
_entity.pdbx_description
1 polymer ?
#
loop_
_entity_poly.entity_id
_entity_poly.type
_entity_poly.pdbx_seq_one_letter_code
_entity_poly.pdbx_strand_id
1 'polypeptide(L)'
;MDIELILANLLSFKGPWTQTTLNDYLTQIGAEKSEPAEASDDEEIWFLNGLRLHLSSENSDRGLQLTSLLKSIEVENLDEEEFDAADTELADQYTALIDELSTRLDSPVFSGIVSQSPFTQEQYGDLGACWLLPEARLMLISGQQDTELPLQIQLVIAPLQSQVKREEQNRS
;
A
#
# COMPACT_ATOMS: atom_id res chain seq x y z
N MET A 1 9.55 -10.23 8.81
CA MET A 1 8.62 -9.09 8.67
C MET A 1 7.23 -9.63 8.93
N ASP A 2 6.51 -9.12 9.92
CA ASP A 2 5.27 -9.72 10.40
C ASP A 2 4.04 -9.15 9.66
N ILE A 3 3.97 -9.47 8.36
CA ILE A 3 2.83 -9.12 7.50
C ILE A 3 1.54 -9.71 8.08
N GLU A 4 1.62 -10.85 8.78
CA GLU A 4 0.48 -11.46 9.47
C GLU A 4 -0.16 -10.49 10.46
N LEU A 5 0.65 -9.82 11.28
CA LEU A 5 0.18 -8.88 12.29
C LEU A 5 -0.42 -7.61 11.65
N ILE A 6 0.20 -7.09 10.58
CA ILE A 6 -0.34 -5.96 9.82
C ILE A 6 -1.70 -6.31 9.22
N LEU A 7 -1.81 -7.46 8.57
CA LEU A 7 -3.07 -7.91 7.97
C LEU A 7 -4.11 -8.19 9.03
N ALA A 8 -3.80 -8.97 10.07
CA ALA A 8 -4.74 -9.30 11.14
C ALA A 8 -5.31 -8.04 11.80
N ASN A 9 -4.44 -7.06 12.06
CA ASN A 9 -4.86 -5.77 12.60
C ASN A 9 -5.71 -5.02 11.56
N LEU A 10 -5.20 -4.76 10.35
CA LEU A 10 -5.88 -3.88 9.38
C LEU A 10 -7.19 -4.47 8.85
N LEU A 11 -7.30 -5.79 8.74
CA LEU A 11 -8.54 -6.50 8.41
C LEU A 11 -9.59 -6.41 9.53
N SER A 12 -9.14 -6.22 10.77
CA SER A 12 -10.03 -6.10 11.93
C SER A 12 -10.63 -4.69 12.08
N PHE A 13 -10.10 -3.69 11.36
CA PHE A 13 -10.63 -2.34 11.40
C PHE A 13 -12.08 -2.29 10.91
N LYS A 14 -12.95 -1.72 11.75
CA LYS A 14 -14.37 -1.48 11.47
C LYS A 14 -14.66 -0.03 11.79
N GLY A 15 -14.60 0.85 10.79
CA GLY A 15 -14.82 2.27 11.01
C GLY A 15 -14.71 3.09 9.73
N PRO A 16 -15.09 4.38 9.81
CA PRO A 16 -14.91 5.28 8.69
C PRO A 16 -13.41 5.54 8.47
N TRP A 17 -13.01 5.62 7.19
CA TRP A 17 -11.64 5.92 6.78
C TRP A 17 -11.35 7.43 6.90
N THR A 18 -11.32 7.93 8.15
CA THR A 18 -10.94 9.30 8.49
C THR A 18 -9.58 9.32 9.18
N GLN A 19 -8.89 10.47 9.15
CA GLN A 19 -7.55 10.61 9.73
C GLN A 19 -7.60 10.36 11.24
N THR A 20 -8.60 10.91 11.93
CA THR A 20 -8.81 10.67 13.36
C THR A 20 -8.99 9.18 13.67
N THR A 21 -9.89 8.50 12.96
CA THR A 21 -10.18 7.09 13.25
C THR A 21 -9.00 6.18 12.94
N LEU A 22 -8.26 6.45 11.87
CA LEU A 22 -7.05 5.70 11.54
C LEU A 22 -5.92 5.97 12.53
N ASN A 23 -5.73 7.22 12.98
CA ASN A 23 -4.75 7.57 14.00
C ASN A 23 -5.06 6.91 15.35
N ASP A 24 -6.32 6.92 15.78
CA ASP A 24 -6.77 6.24 17.00
C ASP A 24 -6.50 4.74 16.92
N TYR A 25 -6.83 4.14 15.77
CA TYR A 25 -6.60 2.72 15.53
C TYR A 25 -5.10 2.36 15.48
N LEU A 26 -4.27 3.15 14.80
CA LEU A 26 -2.81 2.97 14.75
C LEU A 26 -2.22 3.05 16.17
N THR A 27 -2.67 4.01 16.97
CA THR A 27 -2.29 4.12 18.39
C THR A 27 -2.71 2.88 19.18
N GLN A 28 -3.92 2.37 18.96
CA GLN A 28 -4.45 1.19 19.66
C GLN A 28 -3.63 -0.07 19.38
N ILE A 29 -3.15 -0.26 18.15
CA ILE A 29 -2.31 -1.40 17.78
C ILE A 29 -0.83 -1.21 18.14
N GLY A 30 -0.49 -0.11 18.82
CA GLY A 30 0.86 0.19 19.29
C GLY A 30 1.78 0.77 18.22
N ALA A 31 1.24 1.35 17.14
CA ALA A 31 2.04 2.10 16.19
C ALA A 31 2.45 3.44 16.79
N GLU A 32 3.70 3.84 16.58
CA GLU A 32 4.26 5.07 17.10
C GLU A 32 4.35 6.10 15.98
N LYS A 33 3.74 7.28 16.21
CA LYS A 33 3.84 8.40 15.27
C LYS A 33 5.24 8.99 15.32
N SER A 34 5.82 9.24 14.16
CA SER A 34 7.09 9.96 14.03
C SER A 34 6.83 11.36 13.50
N GLU A 35 7.60 12.34 13.97
CA GLU A 35 7.70 13.60 13.26
C GLU A 35 8.42 13.34 11.93
N PRO A 36 7.88 13.81 10.80
CA PRO A 36 8.57 13.68 9.55
C PRO A 36 9.80 14.59 9.52
N ALA A 37 10.93 14.07 9.03
CA ALA A 37 12.10 14.90 8.79
C ALA A 37 11.87 15.88 7.62
N GLU A 38 11.09 15.47 6.61
CA GLU A 38 10.85 16.20 5.34
C GLU A 38 9.49 15.84 4.69
N ALA A 39 8.43 15.54 5.45
CA ALA A 39 7.13 15.26 4.81
C ALA A 39 6.46 16.54 4.33
N SER A 40 5.66 16.41 3.26
CA SER A 40 4.66 17.41 2.92
C SER A 40 3.63 17.52 4.03
N ASP A 41 2.92 18.65 4.10
CA ASP A 41 1.91 18.94 5.13
C ASP A 41 0.77 17.90 5.20
N ASP A 42 0.62 17.05 4.18
CA ASP A 42 -0.46 16.09 4.00
C ASP A 42 -0.06 14.61 4.26
N GLU A 43 1.17 14.37 4.75
CA GLU A 43 1.66 13.02 5.06
C GLU A 43 1.97 12.82 6.56
N GLU A 44 1.46 11.72 7.13
CA GLU A 44 1.83 11.26 8.47
C GLU A 44 2.59 9.94 8.44
N ILE A 45 3.72 9.89 9.14
CA ILE A 45 4.56 8.68 9.24
C ILE A 45 4.32 7.99 10.59
N TRP A 46 4.03 6.70 10.52
CA TRP A 46 3.82 5.82 11.66
C TRP A 46 4.75 4.61 11.56
N PHE A 47 5.13 4.07 12.72
CA PHE A 47 5.97 2.87 12.81
C PHE A 47 5.28 1.78 13.61
N LEU A 48 5.19 0.57 13.04
CA LEU A 48 4.64 -0.60 13.71
C LEU A 48 5.56 -1.80 13.48
N ASN A 49 6.19 -2.32 14.52
CA ASN A 49 7.09 -3.50 14.44
C ASN A 49 8.17 -3.37 13.35
N GLY A 50 8.77 -2.19 13.23
CA GLY A 50 9.81 -1.89 12.23
C GLY A 50 9.28 -1.56 10.83
N LEU A 51 7.96 -1.57 10.63
CA LEU A 51 7.33 -1.20 9.36
C LEU A 51 6.94 0.26 9.37
N ARG A 52 7.39 0.97 8.34
CA ARG A 52 7.01 2.36 8.09
C ARG A 52 5.66 2.36 7.38
N LEU A 53 4.71 3.06 7.97
CA LEU A 53 3.36 3.26 7.48
C LEU A 53 3.20 4.74 7.14
N HIS A 54 2.75 5.02 5.93
CA HIS A 54 2.50 6.37 5.44
C HIS A 54 0.99 6.53 5.31
N LEU A 55 0.43 7.45 6.09
CA LEU A 55 -0.95 7.87 5.98
C LEU A 55 -0.96 9.16 5.15
N SER A 56 -1.58 9.12 3.97
CA SER A 56 -1.59 10.26 3.04
C SER A 56 -2.97 10.46 2.44
N SER A 57 -3.32 11.74 2.21
CA SER A 57 -4.48 12.15 1.41
C SER A 57 -4.12 12.65 0.01
N GLU A 58 -2.83 12.86 -0.29
CA GLU A 58 -2.35 13.57 -1.50
C GLU A 58 -2.82 12.94 -2.81
N ASN A 59 -3.06 11.63 -2.82
CA ASN A 59 -3.38 10.88 -4.03
C ASN A 59 -4.86 10.48 -4.14
N SER A 60 -5.81 11.26 -3.60
CA SER A 60 -7.17 10.73 -3.50
C SER A 60 -8.34 11.71 -3.70
N ASP A 61 -8.89 11.67 -4.92
CA ASP A 61 -10.36 11.79 -5.13
C ASP A 61 -11.14 10.64 -4.42
N ARG A 62 -10.45 9.78 -3.67
CA ARG A 62 -10.88 8.45 -3.22
C ARG A 62 -10.77 8.22 -1.70
N GLY A 63 -10.19 9.14 -0.93
CA GLY A 63 -10.03 9.05 0.53
C GLY A 63 -8.67 8.52 1.01
N LEU A 64 -8.44 8.61 2.32
CA LEU A 64 -7.17 8.29 2.99
C LEU A 64 -6.66 6.89 2.69
N GLN A 65 -5.36 6.77 2.48
CA GLN A 65 -4.68 5.50 2.25
C GLN A 65 -3.54 5.27 3.24
N LEU A 66 -3.29 3.99 3.55
CA LEU A 66 -2.15 3.54 4.33
C LEU A 66 -1.20 2.77 3.42
N THR A 67 0.03 3.25 3.27
CA THR A 67 1.06 2.61 2.45
C THR A 67 2.19 2.11 3.32
N SER A 68 2.65 0.88 3.09
CA SER A 68 3.85 0.33 3.71
C SER A 68 4.83 -0.17 2.66
N LEU A 69 6.09 0.22 2.80
CA LEU A 69 7.18 -0.31 1.99
C LEU A 69 7.65 -1.63 2.59
N LEU A 70 7.46 -2.73 1.87
CA LEU A 70 7.83 -4.07 2.30
C LEU A 70 9.27 -4.43 1.91
N LYS A 71 9.69 -3.97 0.73
CA LYS A 71 11.02 -4.21 0.17
C LYS A 71 11.43 -3.02 -0.71
N SER A 72 12.69 -2.64 -0.63
CA SER A 72 13.36 -1.69 -1.53
C SER A 72 14.70 -2.29 -1.93
N ILE A 73 15.03 -2.24 -3.21
CA ILE A 73 16.34 -2.58 -3.74
C ILE A 73 16.86 -1.35 -4.47
N GLU A 74 17.94 -0.76 -3.94
CA GLU A 74 18.61 0.36 -4.58
C GLU A 74 19.24 -0.11 -5.88
N VAL A 75 18.90 0.57 -6.98
CA VAL A 75 19.42 0.26 -8.32
C VAL A 75 20.57 1.18 -8.72
N GLU A 76 20.91 2.16 -7.87
CA GLU A 76 22.05 3.04 -8.10
C GLU A 76 23.34 2.21 -8.23
N ASN A 77 23.97 2.28 -9.40
CA ASN A 77 25.22 1.61 -9.76
C ASN A 77 25.13 0.11 -10.05
N LEU A 78 23.94 -0.47 -10.21
CA LEU A 78 23.81 -1.83 -10.74
C LEU A 78 24.15 -1.82 -12.24
N ASP A 79 24.90 -2.83 -12.69
CA ASP A 79 24.99 -3.13 -14.12
C ASP A 79 23.74 -3.87 -14.64
N GLU A 80 23.69 -4.15 -15.94
CA GLU A 80 22.54 -4.81 -16.58
C GLU A 80 22.25 -6.20 -15.99
N GLU A 81 23.29 -6.99 -15.69
CA GLU A 81 23.13 -8.35 -15.14
C GLU A 81 22.67 -8.29 -13.69
N GLU A 82 23.21 -7.36 -12.91
CA GLU A 82 22.80 -7.12 -11.52
C GLU A 82 21.36 -6.59 -11.43
N PHE A 83 20.96 -5.72 -12.36
CA PHE A 83 19.59 -5.21 -12.46
C PHE A 83 18.60 -6.33 -12.78
N ASP A 84 18.89 -7.15 -13.80
CA ASP A 84 18.02 -8.28 -14.18
C ASP A 84 17.87 -9.30 -13.04
N ALA A 85 18.94 -9.54 -12.28
CA ALA A 85 18.90 -10.38 -11.09
C ALA A 85 18.04 -9.78 -9.97
N ALA A 86 18.15 -8.46 -9.74
CA ALA A 86 17.35 -7.75 -8.75
C ALA A 86 15.85 -7.73 -9.10
N ASP A 87 15.51 -7.52 -10.37
CA ASP A 87 14.13 -7.56 -10.86
C ASP A 87 13.53 -8.97 -10.71
N THR A 88 14.31 -10.00 -11.04
CA THR A 88 13.91 -11.40 -10.82
C THR A 88 13.68 -11.70 -9.33
N GLU A 89 14.60 -11.28 -8.44
CA GLU A 89 14.42 -11.43 -6.99
C GLU A 89 13.13 -10.75 -6.51
N LEU A 90 12.86 -9.53 -7.00
CA LEU A 90 11.68 -8.77 -6.65
C LEU A 90 10.40 -9.47 -7.12
N ALA A 91 10.37 -9.98 -8.34
CA ALA A 91 9.23 -10.71 -8.91
C ALA A 91 8.93 -12.01 -8.14
N ASP A 92 9.98 -12.75 -7.73
CA ASP A 92 9.85 -13.95 -6.91
C ASP A 92 9.27 -13.62 -5.53
N GLN A 93 9.75 -12.54 -4.89
CA GLN A 93 9.23 -12.07 -3.60
C GLN A 93 7.78 -11.59 -3.70
N TYR A 94 7.45 -10.85 -4.76
CA TYR A 94 6.08 -10.42 -5.03
C TYR A 94 5.13 -11.62 -5.19
N THR A 95 5.56 -12.65 -5.93
CA THR A 95 4.77 -13.88 -6.11
C THR A 95 4.60 -14.63 -4.79
N ALA A 96 5.67 -14.78 -4.01
CA ALA A 96 5.60 -15.41 -2.69
C ALA A 96 4.63 -14.68 -1.74
N LEU A 97 4.60 -13.33 -1.80
CA LEU A 97 3.67 -12.51 -1.03
C LEU A 97 2.23 -12.67 -1.50
N ILE A 98 1.97 -12.76 -2.82
CA ILE A 98 0.63 -13.09 -3.34
C ILE A 98 0.17 -14.43 -2.79
N ASP A 99 1.02 -15.46 -2.84
CA ASP A 99 0.67 -16.79 -2.36
C ASP A 99 0.36 -16.75 -0.86
N GLU A 100 1.21 -16.10 -0.06
CA GLU A 100 0.98 -15.92 1.38
C GLU A 100 -0.35 -15.21 1.65
N LEU A 101 -0.62 -14.08 0.98
CA LEU A 101 -1.86 -13.32 1.12
C LEU A 101 -3.07 -14.15 0.71
N SER A 102 -2.96 -14.89 -0.39
CA SER A 102 -4.06 -15.69 -0.94
C SER A 102 -4.44 -16.88 -0.07
N THR A 103 -3.52 -17.38 0.78
CA THR A 103 -3.88 -18.38 1.80
C THR A 103 -4.84 -17.83 2.86
N ARG A 104 -4.89 -16.51 3.05
CA ARG A 104 -5.66 -15.85 4.12
C ARG A 104 -6.87 -15.05 3.60
N LEU A 105 -6.75 -14.47 2.41
CA LEU A 105 -7.71 -13.49 1.85
C LEU A 105 -8.48 -14.02 0.64
N ASP A 106 -8.37 -15.31 0.34
CA ASP A 106 -8.75 -15.92 -0.94
C ASP A 106 -7.95 -15.35 -2.13
N SER A 107 -8.28 -15.80 -3.34
CA SER A 107 -7.60 -15.32 -4.55
C SER A 107 -7.88 -13.82 -4.79
N PRO A 108 -6.88 -13.07 -5.29
CA PRO A 108 -7.07 -11.66 -5.60
C PRO A 108 -8.12 -11.48 -6.71
N VAL A 109 -8.89 -10.39 -6.62
CA VAL A 109 -9.86 -10.00 -7.66
C VAL A 109 -9.18 -9.48 -8.93
N PHE A 110 -7.91 -9.10 -8.82
CA PHE A 110 -7.04 -8.71 -9.91
C PHE A 110 -5.61 -9.13 -9.59
N SER A 111 -4.91 -9.72 -10.54
CA SER A 111 -3.46 -9.94 -10.49
C SER A 111 -2.90 -9.82 -11.90
N GLY A 112 -1.94 -8.92 -12.10
CA GLY A 112 -1.35 -8.67 -13.42
C GLY A 112 -0.70 -7.31 -13.52
N ILE A 113 -0.62 -6.77 -14.75
CA ILE A 113 0.06 -5.50 -15.02
C ILE A 113 -0.76 -4.33 -14.44
N VAL A 114 -0.13 -3.46 -13.65
CA VAL A 114 -0.80 -2.35 -12.93
C VAL A 114 -1.60 -1.44 -13.86
N SER A 115 -1.09 -1.13 -15.05
CA SER A 115 -1.76 -0.28 -16.04
C SER A 115 -3.10 -0.85 -16.55
N GLN A 116 -3.34 -2.14 -16.35
CA GLN A 116 -4.59 -2.82 -16.71
C GLN A 116 -5.56 -2.90 -15.54
N SER A 117 -5.14 -2.52 -14.33
CA SER A 117 -6.00 -2.62 -13.15
C SER A 117 -6.97 -1.43 -13.06
N PRO A 118 -8.24 -1.69 -12.73
CA PRO A 118 -9.23 -0.63 -12.52
C PRO A 118 -9.04 0.08 -11.16
N PHE A 119 -8.14 -0.41 -10.30
CA PHE A 119 -7.99 0.04 -8.90
C PHE A 119 -6.76 0.92 -8.65
N THR A 120 -5.82 0.95 -9.60
CA THR A 120 -4.43 1.41 -9.38
C THR A 120 -4.00 2.54 -10.34
N GLN A 121 -4.95 3.27 -10.94
CA GLN A 121 -4.66 4.30 -11.96
C GLN A 121 -3.70 5.43 -11.52
N GLU A 122 -3.50 5.61 -10.21
CA GLU A 122 -2.63 6.63 -9.60
C GLU A 122 -1.39 5.99 -8.93
N GLN A 123 -1.21 4.68 -9.06
CA GLN A 123 -0.15 3.94 -8.40
C GLN A 123 0.90 3.50 -9.41
N TYR A 124 2.15 3.72 -9.05
CA TYR A 124 3.30 3.37 -9.87
C TYR A 124 3.72 1.93 -9.60
N GLY A 125 4.09 1.21 -10.65
CA GLY A 125 4.56 -0.17 -10.57
C GLY A 125 4.21 -0.96 -11.82
N ASP A 126 4.86 -2.11 -11.98
CA ASP A 126 4.72 -2.97 -13.14
C ASP A 126 3.67 -4.05 -12.89
N LEU A 127 3.68 -4.64 -11.69
CA LEU A 127 2.77 -5.69 -11.25
C LEU A 127 1.92 -5.25 -10.08
N GLY A 128 0.64 -5.66 -10.09
CA GLY A 128 -0.30 -5.38 -9.03
C GLY A 128 -1.23 -6.55 -8.74
N ALA A 129 -1.56 -6.74 -7.47
CA ALA A 129 -2.56 -7.68 -7.00
C ALA A 129 -3.52 -6.98 -6.04
N CYS A 130 -4.82 -7.25 -6.15
CA CYS A 130 -5.85 -6.57 -5.38
C CYS A 130 -6.81 -7.57 -4.72
N TRP A 131 -7.09 -7.36 -3.45
CA TRP A 131 -8.11 -8.08 -2.68
C TRP A 131 -9.17 -7.10 -2.21
N LEU A 132 -10.43 -7.53 -2.28
CA LEU A 132 -11.55 -6.78 -1.72
C LEU A 132 -11.78 -7.25 -0.28
N LEU A 133 -11.67 -6.31 0.64
CA LEU A 133 -12.03 -6.47 2.04
C LEU A 133 -13.41 -5.83 2.26
N PRO A 134 -14.12 -6.14 3.36
CA PRO A 134 -15.47 -5.61 3.56
C PRO A 134 -15.60 -4.08 3.49
N GLU A 135 -14.59 -3.35 3.97
CA GLU A 135 -14.58 -1.87 4.05
C GLU A 135 -13.40 -1.23 3.31
N ALA A 136 -12.56 -2.04 2.66
CA ALA A 136 -11.31 -1.59 2.06
C ALA A 136 -10.91 -2.44 0.86
N ARG A 137 -9.91 -1.98 0.13
CA ARG A 137 -9.12 -2.79 -0.79
C ARG A 137 -7.70 -2.88 -0.27
N LEU A 138 -7.13 -4.07 -0.34
CA LEU A 138 -5.72 -4.32 -0.13
C LEU A 138 -5.06 -4.47 -1.50
N MET A 139 -3.99 -3.73 -1.75
CA MET A 139 -3.24 -3.78 -2.99
C MET A 139 -1.78 -4.10 -2.66
N LEU A 140 -1.23 -5.11 -3.33
CA LEU A 140 0.20 -5.37 -3.37
C LEU A 140 0.71 -4.90 -4.72
N ILE A 141 1.76 -4.08 -4.72
CA ILE A 141 2.30 -3.45 -5.92
C ILE A 141 3.79 -3.70 -5.95
N SER A 142 4.29 -4.11 -7.11
CA SER A 142 5.71 -4.32 -7.36
C SER A 142 6.13 -3.54 -8.59
N GLY A 143 7.27 -2.87 -8.51
CA GLY A 143 7.90 -2.18 -9.63
C GLY A 143 8.64 -0.94 -9.18
N GLN A 144 8.88 -0.06 -10.14
CA GLN A 144 9.62 1.19 -9.96
C GLN A 144 8.74 2.40 -10.28
N GLN A 145 8.96 3.51 -9.58
CA GLN A 145 8.33 4.80 -9.90
C GLN A 145 8.97 5.46 -11.12
N ASP A 146 10.28 5.28 -11.29
CA ASP A 146 11.12 5.78 -12.38
C ASP A 146 12.33 4.85 -12.53
N THR A 147 12.97 4.84 -13.71
CA THR A 147 14.18 4.05 -14.01
C THR A 147 15.39 4.41 -13.14
N GLU A 148 15.39 5.60 -12.53
CA GLU A 148 16.44 6.04 -11.59
C GLU A 148 16.06 5.76 -10.13
N LEU A 149 14.86 5.24 -9.87
CA LEU A 149 14.35 4.98 -8.52
C LEU A 149 14.46 3.49 -8.16
N PRO A 150 14.58 3.16 -6.87
CA PRO A 150 14.68 1.79 -6.41
C PRO A 150 13.48 0.93 -6.84
N LEU A 151 13.77 -0.36 -7.05
CA LEU A 151 12.78 -1.42 -7.20
C LEU A 151 12.09 -1.65 -5.85
N GLN A 152 10.75 -1.67 -5.82
CA GLN A 152 10.00 -1.73 -4.57
C GLN A 152 8.84 -2.72 -4.60
N ILE A 153 8.52 -3.26 -3.41
CA ILE A 153 7.24 -3.90 -3.12
C ILE A 153 6.53 -3.08 -2.06
N GLN A 154 5.32 -2.64 -2.38
CA GLN A 154 4.47 -1.82 -1.52
C GLN A 154 3.17 -2.54 -1.21
N LEU A 155 2.73 -2.41 0.04
CA LEU A 155 1.40 -2.80 0.48
C LEU A 155 0.57 -1.53 0.69
N VAL A 156 -0.54 -1.41 -0.02
CA VAL A 156 -1.44 -0.26 0.09
C VAL A 156 -2.81 -0.72 0.55
N ILE A 157 -3.34 -0.05 1.57
CA ILE A 157 -4.73 -0.22 1.98
C ILE A 157 -5.47 1.09 1.75
N ALA A 158 -6.56 1.00 1.01
CA ALA A 158 -7.39 2.13 0.66
C ALA A 158 -8.86 1.77 0.84
N PRO A 159 -9.77 2.72 1.05
CA PRO A 159 -11.20 2.43 1.10
C PRO A 159 -11.70 1.81 -0.22
N LEU A 160 -12.77 0.99 -0.14
CA LEU A 160 -13.54 0.61 -1.34
C LEU A 160 -14.09 1.91 -1.94
N GLN A 161 -13.85 2.18 -3.23
CA GLN A 161 -14.31 3.42 -3.85
C GLN A 161 -15.81 3.67 -3.56
N SER A 162 -16.13 4.85 -3.00
CA SER A 162 -17.38 5.64 -3.10
C SER A 162 -17.93 6.15 -1.76
N GLN A 163 -17.34 7.21 -1.20
CA GLN A 163 -18.13 8.20 -0.43
C GLN A 163 -17.90 9.66 -0.82
N VAL A 164 -16.84 10.02 -1.55
CA VAL A 164 -16.61 11.42 -1.96
C VAL A 164 -17.73 11.94 -2.90
N LYS A 165 -18.41 11.07 -3.66
CA LYS A 165 -19.54 11.50 -4.53
C LYS A 165 -20.91 11.66 -3.85
N ARG A 166 -21.07 11.40 -2.55
CA ARG A 166 -22.38 11.58 -1.87
C ARG A 166 -22.54 12.88 -1.08
N GLU A 167 -21.46 13.55 -0.69
CA GLU A 167 -21.59 14.82 0.04
C GLU A 167 -21.68 16.04 -0.88
N GLU A 168 -21.10 16.01 -2.08
CA GLU A 168 -21.22 17.12 -3.05
C GLU A 168 -22.54 17.11 -3.83
N GLN A 169 -23.16 15.94 -4.02
CA GLN A 169 -24.49 15.84 -4.66
C GLN A 169 -25.66 16.10 -3.70
N ASN A 170 -25.43 16.07 -2.39
CA ASN A 170 -26.44 16.46 -1.38
C ASN A 170 -26.27 17.91 -0.90
N ARG A 171 -25.32 18.65 -1.48
CA ARG A 171 -25.09 20.09 -1.23
C ARG A 171 -25.32 20.97 -2.47
N SER A 172 -25.80 20.40 -3.58
CA SER A 172 -26.16 21.13 -4.81
C SER A 172 -27.67 21.26 -4.96
#